data_AF-U4V7Z1-F1
#
_entry.id   AF-U4V7Z1-F1
#
_cell.length_a   1.000
_cell.length_b   1.000
_cell.length_c   1.000
_cell.angle_alpha   90.00
_cell.angle_beta   90.00
_cell.angle_gamma   90.00
#
_symmetry.space_group_name_H-M   'P 1'
#
loop_
_entity.id
_entity.type
_entity.pdbx_description
1 polymer ?
#
loop_
_entity_poly.entity_id
_entity_poly.type
_entity_poly.pdbx_seq_one_letter_code
_entity_poly.pdbx_strand_id
1 'polypeptide(L)'
;MFVLPAFGNRFVGNLVALLGAVAYTGYIYVAERVTRDDEADVWVIFASELLTMAAYGSIHVLVMGSGRLLLNREPSLYWSACYVGIATTVVPTAISIIFQRYVPPVTTAFLYTLEPIWSAVFAAGILGEHLSARGYLGGLAILLGAALHSLPLSCFPFVPGRKDRQ
;
A
#
# COMPACT_ATOMS: atom_id res chain seq x y z
N MET A 1 -14.62 19.00 -28.22
CA MET A 1 -14.61 17.57 -28.60
C MET A 1 -13.25 17.01 -28.15
N PHE A 2 -13.06 16.81 -26.84
CA PHE A 2 -13.38 15.63 -26.04
C PHE A 2 -12.42 14.44 -26.34
N VAL A 3 -11.53 14.21 -25.37
CA VAL A 3 -10.66 13.03 -25.13
C VAL A 3 -9.59 12.71 -26.18
N LEU A 4 -8.38 13.22 -25.88
CA LEU A 4 -7.10 12.95 -26.55
C LEU A 4 -6.59 11.51 -26.32
N PRO A 5 -5.74 10.97 -27.22
CA PRO A 5 -5.45 9.55 -27.45
C PRO A 5 -4.51 8.92 -26.40
N ALA A 6 -4.92 8.91 -25.14
CA ALA A 6 -4.15 8.34 -24.03
C ALA A 6 -4.34 6.82 -23.84
N PHE A 7 -5.16 6.16 -24.65
CA PHE A 7 -5.53 4.74 -24.50
C PHE A 7 -4.64 3.75 -25.30
N GLY A 8 -3.46 4.16 -25.75
CA GLY A 8 -2.45 3.22 -26.26
C GLY A 8 -1.62 2.64 -25.11
N ASN A 9 -1.69 1.33 -24.87
CA ASN A 9 -0.95 0.55 -23.86
C ASN A 9 -1.17 0.90 -22.35
N ARG A 10 -1.85 1.99 -22.02
CA ARG A 10 -2.19 2.36 -20.61
C ARG A 10 -3.33 1.54 -20.02
N PHE A 11 -4.18 0.95 -20.87
CA PHE A 11 -5.32 0.14 -20.40
C PHE A 11 -4.87 -1.11 -19.65
N VAL A 12 -3.82 -1.78 -20.15
CA VAL A 12 -3.24 -2.96 -19.50
C VAL A 12 -2.67 -2.59 -18.13
N GLY A 13 -1.92 -1.48 -18.04
CA GLY A 13 -1.40 -0.98 -16.76
C GLY A 13 -2.51 -0.65 -15.76
N ASN A 14 -3.57 0.04 -16.21
CA ASN A 14 -4.72 0.36 -15.36
C ASN A 14 -5.46 -0.90 -14.89
N LEU A 15 -5.61 -1.90 -15.76
CA LEU A 15 -6.24 -3.18 -15.42
C LEU A 15 -5.39 -3.96 -14.40
N VAL A 16 -4.08 -4.03 -14.60
CA VAL A 16 -3.14 -4.67 -13.65
C VAL A 16 -3.18 -3.95 -12.29
N ALA A 17 -3.19 -2.62 -12.28
CA ALA A 17 -3.31 -1.84 -11.04
C ALA A 17 -4.64 -2.10 -10.32
N LEU A 18 -5.75 -2.17 -11.05
CA LEU A 18 -7.06 -2.50 -10.49
C LEU A 18 -7.09 -3.92 -9.89
N LEU A 19 -6.58 -4.91 -10.63
CA LEU A 19 -6.49 -6.29 -10.14
C LEU A 19 -5.59 -6.38 -8.91
N GLY A 20 -4.48 -5.65 -8.90
CA GLY A 20 -3.59 -5.53 -7.74
C GLY A 20 -4.31 -4.95 -6.52
N ALA A 21 -5.10 -3.89 -6.70
CA ALA A 21 -5.87 -3.29 -5.61
C ALA A 21 -6.93 -4.24 -5.04
N VAL A 22 -7.64 -4.99 -5.90
CA VAL A 22 -8.61 -6.01 -5.47
C VAL A 22 -7.94 -7.14 -4.70
N ALA A 23 -6.82 -7.66 -5.23
CA ALA A 23 -6.04 -8.71 -4.57
C ALA A 23 -5.49 -8.24 -3.21
N TYR A 24 -4.95 -7.02 -3.15
CA TYR A 24 -4.42 -6.43 -1.92
C TYR A 24 -5.51 -6.20 -0.88
N THR A 25 -6.69 -5.73 -1.29
CA THR A 25 -7.85 -5.62 -0.39
C THR A 25 -8.22 -6.99 0.17
N GLY A 26 -8.32 -8.02 -0.67
CA GLY A 26 -8.57 -9.38 -0.23
C GLY A 26 -7.53 -9.88 0.77
N TYR A 27 -6.24 -9.60 0.51
CA TYR A 27 -5.15 -9.90 1.43
C TYR A 27 -5.34 -9.23 2.80
N ILE A 28 -5.67 -7.93 2.88
CA ILE A 28 -5.88 -7.25 4.17
C ILE A 28 -6.98 -7.92 5.00
N TYR A 29 -8.10 -8.31 4.36
CA TYR A 29 -9.20 -8.98 5.04
C TYR A 29 -8.81 -10.39 5.52
N VAL A 30 -8.09 -11.16 4.70
CA VAL A 30 -7.60 -12.48 5.11
C VAL A 30 -6.56 -12.35 6.22
N ALA A 31 -5.64 -11.42 6.10
CA ALA A 31 -4.60 -11.16 7.09
C ALA A 31 -5.21 -10.73 8.44
N GLU A 32 -6.21 -9.84 8.45
CA GLU A 32 -6.97 -9.50 9.67
C GLU A 32 -7.63 -10.73 10.30
N ARG A 33 -8.26 -11.59 9.49
CA ARG A 33 -8.92 -12.81 9.98
C ARG A 33 -7.93 -13.78 10.62
N VAL A 34 -6.80 -14.00 9.98
CA VAL A 34 -5.77 -14.94 10.45
C VAL A 34 -5.02 -14.38 11.66
N THR A 35 -4.73 -13.08 11.70
CA THR A 35 -4.01 -12.44 12.83
C THR A 35 -4.88 -12.22 14.07
N ARG A 36 -6.21 -12.24 13.93
CA ARG A 36 -7.15 -12.19 15.07
C ARG A 36 -7.52 -13.54 15.65
N ASP A 37 -7.15 -14.63 14.99
CA ASP A 37 -7.30 -15.96 15.57
C ASP A 37 -6.35 -16.10 16.77
N ASP A 38 -6.89 -16.37 17.96
CA ASP A 38 -6.10 -16.44 19.19
C ASP A 38 -5.15 -17.64 19.21
N GLU A 39 -5.38 -18.66 18.37
CA GLU A 39 -4.50 -19.81 18.21
C GLU A 39 -3.33 -19.55 17.25
N ALA A 40 -3.39 -18.46 16.45
CA ALA A 40 -2.38 -18.16 15.45
C ALA A 40 -1.18 -17.41 16.05
N ASP A 41 0.02 -17.95 15.84
CA ASP A 41 1.27 -17.26 16.20
C ASP A 41 1.59 -16.17 15.15
N VAL A 42 1.50 -14.92 15.60
CA VAL A 42 1.78 -13.72 14.81
C VAL A 42 3.19 -13.75 14.19
N TRP A 43 4.18 -14.33 14.88
CA TRP A 43 5.54 -14.43 14.37
C TRP A 43 5.68 -15.45 13.24
N VAL A 44 4.87 -16.51 13.27
CA VAL A 44 4.82 -17.50 12.18
C VAL A 44 4.19 -16.89 10.94
N ILE A 45 3.13 -16.09 11.10
CA ILE A 45 2.52 -15.34 10.00
C ILE A 45 3.57 -14.40 9.39
N PHE A 46 4.24 -13.60 10.21
CA PHE A 46 5.31 -12.70 9.76
C PHE A 46 6.44 -13.42 9.02
N ALA A 47 6.95 -14.52 9.58
CA ALA A 47 7.98 -15.32 8.93
C ALA A 47 7.50 -15.88 7.59
N SER A 48 6.25 -16.34 7.52
CA SER A 48 5.65 -16.88 6.28
C SER A 48 5.49 -15.82 5.19
N GLU A 49 5.17 -14.57 5.57
CA GLU A 49 5.08 -13.45 4.63
C GLU A 49 6.46 -13.08 4.08
N LEU A 50 7.47 -12.93 4.96
CA LEU A 50 8.83 -12.63 4.53
C LEU A 50 9.40 -13.74 3.65
N LEU A 51 9.14 -15.01 3.99
CA LEU A 51 9.57 -16.15 3.20
C LEU A 51 8.92 -16.14 1.81
N THR A 52 7.61 -15.87 1.75
CA THR A 52 6.87 -15.75 0.48
C THR A 52 7.43 -14.62 -0.38
N MET A 53 7.67 -13.44 0.21
CA MET A 53 8.27 -12.30 -0.49
C MET A 53 9.67 -12.63 -1.02
N ALA A 54 10.51 -13.26 -0.20
CA ALA A 54 11.87 -13.66 -0.59
C ALA A 54 11.86 -14.71 -1.71
N ALA A 55 10.98 -15.71 -1.62
CA ALA A 55 10.83 -16.75 -2.63
C ALA A 55 10.35 -16.16 -3.97
N TYR A 56 9.30 -15.33 -3.93
CA TYR A 56 8.74 -14.70 -5.13
C TYR A 56 9.73 -13.73 -5.78
N GLY A 57 10.45 -12.93 -4.98
CA GLY A 57 11.52 -12.06 -5.44
C GLY A 57 12.66 -12.83 -6.09
N SER A 58 13.06 -13.96 -5.49
CA SER A 58 14.10 -14.85 -6.06
C SER A 58 13.64 -15.46 -7.39
N ILE A 59 12.40 -15.93 -7.49
CA ILE A 59 11.82 -16.44 -8.74
C ILE A 59 11.78 -15.35 -9.80
N HIS A 60 11.36 -14.13 -9.46
CA HIS A 60 11.33 -12.99 -10.39
C HIS A 60 12.71 -12.70 -10.97
N VAL A 61 13.74 -12.71 -10.12
CA VAL A 61 15.13 -12.53 -10.54
C VAL A 61 15.58 -13.65 -11.48
N LEU A 62 15.20 -14.90 -11.23
CA LEU A 62 15.59 -16.03 -12.07
C LEU A 62 14.90 -16.01 -13.44
N VAL A 63 13.64 -15.56 -13.49
CA VAL A 63 12.84 -15.56 -14.72
C VAL A 63 13.10 -14.32 -15.59
N MET A 64 13.20 -13.14 -14.99
CA MET A 64 13.36 -11.86 -15.71
C MET A 64 14.76 -11.26 -15.60
N GLY A 65 15.54 -11.65 -14.59
CA GLY A 65 16.87 -11.11 -14.36
C GLY A 65 17.91 -11.68 -15.34
N SER A 66 18.90 -10.87 -15.69
CA SER A 66 20.00 -11.25 -16.58
C SER A 66 21.08 -12.14 -15.91
N GLY A 67 20.78 -12.76 -14.75
CA GLY A 67 21.72 -13.58 -13.98
C GLY A 67 22.87 -12.81 -13.31
N ARG A 68 22.93 -11.47 -13.45
CA ARG A 68 24.01 -10.62 -12.92
C ARG A 68 23.78 -10.13 -11.48
N LEU A 69 22.74 -10.64 -10.81
CA LEU A 69 22.19 -10.07 -9.56
C LEU A 69 23.20 -10.00 -8.40
N LEU A 70 24.26 -10.82 -8.43
CA LEU A 70 25.28 -10.89 -7.38
C LEU A 70 26.71 -10.56 -7.87
N LEU A 71 26.86 -10.16 -9.13
CA LEU A 71 28.18 -9.92 -9.75
C LEU A 71 28.58 -8.44 -9.81
N ASN A 72 27.68 -7.53 -9.45
CA ASN A 72 28.04 -6.12 -9.30
C ASN A 72 28.84 -5.94 -8.00
N ARG A 73 30.16 -5.78 -8.15
CA ARG A 73 31.12 -5.56 -7.05
C ARG A 73 31.08 -4.14 -6.47
N GLU A 74 29.95 -3.46 -6.55
CA GLU A 74 29.76 -2.13 -5.94
C GLU A 74 29.35 -2.33 -4.47
N PRO A 75 30.20 -1.99 -3.49
CA PRO A 75 29.87 -2.15 -2.06
C PRO A 75 28.62 -1.37 -1.64
N SER A 76 28.34 -0.26 -2.35
CA SER A 76 27.17 0.61 -2.17
C SER A 76 25.84 -0.13 -2.42
N LEU A 77 25.85 -1.15 -3.28
CA LEU A 77 24.66 -1.92 -3.65
C LEU A 77 24.19 -2.81 -2.49
N TYR A 78 25.12 -3.40 -1.75
CA TYR A 78 24.80 -4.22 -0.57
C TYR A 78 24.16 -3.37 0.53
N TRP A 79 24.69 -2.17 0.76
CA TRP A 79 24.10 -1.25 1.73
C TRP A 79 22.69 -0.83 1.34
N SER A 80 22.48 -0.48 0.06
CA SER A 80 21.16 -0.13 -0.47
C SER A 80 20.18 -1.30 -0.39
N ALA A 81 20.62 -2.51 -0.72
CA ALA A 81 19.80 -3.72 -0.62
C ALA A 81 19.44 -4.05 0.83
N CYS A 82 20.37 -3.91 1.78
CA CYS A 82 20.08 -4.07 3.20
C CYS A 82 19.09 -3.01 3.70
N TYR A 83 19.26 -1.75 3.29
CA TYR A 83 18.32 -0.68 3.63
C TYR A 83 16.91 -1.00 3.10
N VAL A 84 16.77 -1.35 1.83
CA VAL A 84 15.47 -1.70 1.24
C VAL A 84 14.88 -2.93 1.93
N GLY A 85 15.62 -4.03 2.02
CA GLY A 85 15.12 -5.27 2.62
C GLY A 85 14.71 -5.10 4.08
N ILE A 86 15.49 -4.39 4.89
CA ILE A 86 15.21 -4.26 6.33
C ILE A 86 14.26 -3.08 6.59
N ALA A 87 14.65 -1.88 6.20
CA ALA A 87 13.94 -0.66 6.56
C ALA A 87 12.65 -0.46 5.77
N THR A 88 12.56 -0.96 4.53
CA THR A 88 11.36 -0.80 3.69
C THR A 88 10.49 -2.05 3.59
N THR A 89 10.99 -3.22 3.99
CA THR A 89 10.21 -4.46 3.99
C THR A 89 10.02 -5.04 5.38
N VAL A 90 11.09 -5.51 6.04
CA VAL A 90 10.98 -6.21 7.34
C VAL A 90 10.29 -5.35 8.41
N VAL A 91 10.74 -4.10 8.59
CA VAL A 91 10.20 -3.21 9.63
C VAL A 91 8.74 -2.83 9.35
N PRO A 92 8.36 -2.34 8.16
CA PRO A 92 6.97 -2.01 7.86
C PRO A 92 6.04 -3.22 7.90
N THR A 93 6.48 -4.39 7.43
CA THR A 93 5.67 -5.62 7.49
C THR A 93 5.45 -6.06 8.92
N ALA A 94 6.48 -6.03 9.79
CA ALA A 94 6.34 -6.37 11.20
C ALA A 94 5.33 -5.45 11.91
N ILE A 95 5.44 -4.14 11.67
CA ILE A 95 4.48 -3.15 12.19
C ILE A 95 3.08 -3.47 11.65
N SER A 96 2.94 -3.69 10.35
CA SER A 96 1.63 -3.92 9.72
C SER A 96 0.92 -5.13 10.33
N ILE A 97 1.61 -6.26 10.50
CA ILE A 97 1.02 -7.48 11.09
C ILE A 97 0.60 -7.26 12.54
N ILE A 98 1.43 -6.57 13.34
CA ILE A 98 1.10 -6.27 14.73
C ILE A 98 -0.15 -5.37 14.78
N PHE A 99 -0.20 -4.33 13.95
CA PHE A 99 -1.31 -3.38 13.93
C PHE A 99 -2.60 -3.97 13.34
N GLN A 100 -2.52 -4.91 12.40
CA GLN A 100 -3.69 -5.58 11.80
C GLN A 100 -4.58 -6.28 12.84
N ARG A 101 -4.03 -6.75 13.96
CA ARG A 101 -4.82 -7.32 15.06
C ARG A 101 -5.72 -6.27 15.73
N TYR A 102 -5.24 -5.04 15.83
CA TYR A 102 -5.87 -3.96 16.62
C TYR A 102 -6.65 -2.95 15.76
N VAL A 103 -6.36 -2.85 14.47
CA VAL A 103 -6.91 -1.82 13.58
C VAL A 103 -7.85 -2.44 12.55
N PRO A 104 -9.12 -2.01 12.47
CA PRO A 104 -10.05 -2.45 11.44
C PRO A 104 -9.56 -2.09 10.02
N PRO A 105 -9.85 -2.91 8.99
CA PRO A 105 -9.42 -2.70 7.60
C PRO A 105 -9.80 -1.35 7.03
N VAL A 106 -10.96 -0.82 7.43
CA VAL A 106 -11.45 0.49 7.00
C VAL A 106 -10.52 1.60 7.49
N THR A 107 -10.05 1.51 8.73
CA THR A 107 -9.08 2.46 9.29
C THR A 107 -7.71 2.31 8.64
N THR A 108 -7.27 1.07 8.38
CA THR A 108 -6.01 0.79 7.67
C THR A 108 -6.03 1.35 6.23
N ALA A 109 -7.14 1.17 5.52
CA ALA A 109 -7.32 1.73 4.17
C ALA A 109 -7.27 3.26 4.16
N PHE A 110 -7.84 3.89 5.19
CA PHE A 110 -7.72 5.34 5.37
C PHE A 110 -6.26 5.76 5.61
N LEU A 111 -5.52 5.06 6.47
CA LEU A 111 -4.10 5.33 6.71
C LEU A 111 -3.26 5.20 5.43
N TYR A 112 -3.50 4.18 4.61
CA TYR A 112 -2.82 4.04 3.31
C TYR A 112 -3.12 5.19 2.35
N THR A 113 -4.28 5.82 2.47
CA THR A 113 -4.58 7.02 1.67
C THR A 113 -3.82 8.26 2.14
N LEU A 114 -3.31 8.26 3.37
CA LEU A 114 -2.46 9.35 3.89
C LEU A 114 -0.98 9.19 3.48
N GLU A 115 -0.54 7.98 3.14
CA GLU A 115 0.82 7.70 2.67
C GLU A 115 1.31 8.64 1.54
N PRO A 116 0.56 8.88 0.45
CA PRO A 116 0.99 9.79 -0.61
C PRO A 116 1.14 11.24 -0.14
N ILE A 117 0.42 11.67 0.91
CA ILE A 117 0.61 13.01 1.48
C ILE A 117 1.97 13.10 2.15
N TRP A 118 2.28 12.13 3.01
CA TRP A 118 3.57 12.08 3.70
C TRP A 118 4.71 11.96 2.70
N SER A 119 4.54 11.12 1.67
CA SER A 119 5.48 11.01 0.55
C SER A 119 5.71 12.36 -0.13
N ALA A 120 4.64 13.10 -0.47
CA ALA A 120 4.74 14.44 -1.07
C ALA A 120 5.44 15.46 -0.16
N VAL A 121 5.16 15.42 1.16
CA VAL A 121 5.81 16.31 2.14
C VAL A 121 7.30 16.00 2.27
N PHE A 122 7.68 14.72 2.36
CA PHE A 122 9.08 14.31 2.42
C PHE A 122 9.82 14.58 1.12
N ALA A 123 9.19 14.38 -0.05
CA ALA A 123 9.78 14.73 -1.34
C ALA A 123 10.05 16.23 -1.45
N ALA A 124 9.09 17.08 -1.06
CA ALA A 124 9.28 18.52 -1.06
C ALA A 124 10.33 18.98 -0.03
N GLY A 125 10.36 18.38 1.17
CA GLY A 125 11.26 18.78 2.25
C GLY A 125 12.70 18.28 2.11
N ILE A 126 12.90 17.03 1.69
CA ILE A 126 14.22 16.38 1.62
C ILE A 126 14.82 16.50 0.22
N LEU A 127 14.03 16.29 -0.84
CA LEU A 127 14.51 16.32 -2.23
C LEU A 127 14.34 17.70 -2.88
N GLY A 128 13.50 18.58 -2.32
CA GLY A 128 13.15 19.85 -2.94
C GLY A 128 12.23 19.71 -4.16
N GLU A 129 11.63 18.53 -4.35
CA GLU A 129 10.73 18.25 -5.48
C GLU A 129 9.30 18.67 -5.15
N HIS A 130 8.79 19.67 -5.87
CA HIS A 130 7.43 20.14 -5.71
C HIS A 130 6.48 19.48 -6.72
N LEU A 131 5.26 19.19 -6.29
CA LEU A 131 4.23 18.69 -7.19
C LEU A 131 3.81 19.78 -8.18
N SER A 132 3.47 19.36 -9.41
CA SER A 132 2.80 20.26 -10.34
C SER A 132 1.41 20.67 -9.82
N ALA A 133 0.86 21.78 -10.31
CA ALA A 133 -0.49 22.24 -9.94
C ALA A 133 -1.58 21.15 -10.15
N ARG A 134 -1.42 20.32 -11.20
CA ARG A 134 -2.32 19.17 -11.45
C ARG A 134 -2.14 18.05 -10.42
N GLY A 135 -0.91 17.84 -9.93
CA GLY A 135 -0.61 16.90 -8.86
C GLY A 135 -1.26 17.30 -7.53
N TYR A 136 -1.22 18.59 -7.19
CA TYR A 136 -1.92 19.11 -6.00
C TYR A 136 -3.43 18.93 -6.09
N LEU A 137 -4.05 19.22 -7.25
CA LEU A 137 -5.49 19.01 -7.45
C LEU A 137 -5.89 17.53 -7.37
N GLY A 138 -5.08 16.63 -7.96
CA GLY A 138 -5.29 15.19 -7.87
C GLY A 138 -5.17 14.67 -6.44
N GLY A 139 -4.13 15.09 -5.72
CA GLY A 139 -3.93 14.75 -4.31
C GLY A 139 -5.09 15.22 -3.44
N LEU A 140 -5.54 16.47 -3.62
CA LEU A 140 -6.70 17.00 -2.91
C LEU A 140 -7.97 16.18 -3.19
N ALA A 141 -8.22 15.77 -4.44
CA ALA A 141 -9.39 14.97 -4.80
C ALA A 141 -9.37 13.58 -4.12
N ILE A 142 -8.21 12.92 -4.04
CA ILE A 142 -8.05 11.64 -3.33
C ILE A 142 -8.37 11.81 -1.84
N LEU A 143 -7.86 12.88 -1.21
CA LEU A 143 -8.08 13.15 0.20
C LEU A 143 -9.54 13.45 0.53
N LEU A 144 -10.20 14.24 -0.30
CA LEU A 144 -11.62 14.51 -0.13
C LEU A 144 -12.44 13.22 -0.28
N GLY A 145 -12.11 12.37 -1.24
CA GLY A 145 -12.75 11.07 -1.42
C GLY A 145 -12.60 10.16 -0.18
N ALA A 146 -11.38 10.07 0.36
CA ALA A 146 -11.11 9.29 1.56
C ALA A 146 -11.81 9.87 2.80
N ALA A 147 -11.72 11.18 3.01
CA ALA A 147 -12.38 11.85 4.14
C ALA A 147 -13.91 11.66 4.10
N LEU A 148 -14.53 11.77 2.93
CA LEU A 148 -15.97 11.51 2.76
C LEU A 148 -16.35 10.07 3.12
N HIS A 149 -15.50 9.10 2.79
CA HIS A 149 -15.74 7.70 3.11
C HIS A 149 -15.57 7.40 4.61
N SER A 150 -14.63 8.06 5.28
CA SER A 150 -14.29 7.81 6.69
C SER A 150 -15.17 8.55 7.69
N LEU A 151 -15.95 9.56 7.27
CA LEU A 151 -16.84 10.31 8.14
C LEU A 151 -18.12 9.51 8.45
N PRO A 152 -18.55 9.41 9.72
CA PRO A 152 -19.81 8.78 10.07
C PRO A 152 -21.00 9.55 9.49
N LEU A 153 -21.99 8.81 8.98
CA LEU A 153 -23.23 9.35 8.37
C LEU A 153 -24.00 10.32 9.30
N SER A 154 -23.73 10.30 10.60
CA SER A 154 -24.28 11.23 11.59
C SER A 154 -23.83 12.68 11.42
N CYS A 155 -22.75 12.93 10.67
CA CYS A 155 -22.27 14.27 10.36
C CYS A 155 -22.95 14.86 9.09
N PHE A 156 -23.70 14.05 8.33
CA PHE A 156 -24.42 14.51 7.15
C PHE A 156 -25.83 14.97 7.53
N PRO A 157 -26.21 16.24 7.28
CA PRO A 157 -27.53 16.77 7.63
C PRO A 157 -28.70 16.19 6.81
N PHE A 158 -28.44 15.25 5.89
CA PHE A 158 -29.41 14.75 4.92
C PHE A 158 -29.80 13.26 5.11
N VAL A 159 -29.31 12.60 6.17
CA VAL A 159 -29.64 11.19 6.45
C VAL A 159 -30.65 11.13 7.60
N PRO A 160 -31.90 10.69 7.38
CA PRO A 160 -32.86 10.46 8.46
C PRO A 160 -32.30 9.43 9.43
N GLY A 161 -32.27 9.76 10.72
CA GLY A 161 -31.70 8.92 11.77
C GLY A 161 -32.20 7.48 11.69
N ARG A 162 -31.28 6.54 11.47
CA ARG A 162 -31.58 5.11 11.50
C ARG A 162 -31.82 4.73 12.96
N LYS A 163 -33.09 4.56 13.32
CA LYS A 163 -33.52 4.12 14.64
C LYS A 163 -33.01 2.70 14.90
N ASP A 164 -32.11 2.61 15.85
CA ASP A 164 -31.51 1.41 16.42
C ASP A 164 -32.62 0.40 16.76
N ARG A 165 -32.56 -0.80 16.17
CA ARG A 165 -33.35 -1.95 16.63
C ARG A 165 -32.43 -2.86 17.43
N GLN A 166 -32.88 -3.05 18.67
CA GLN A 166 -32.40 -4.01 19.67
C GLN A 166 -32.23 -5.42 19.12
#